data_AF-A0A7W4CF17-F1
#
_entry.id   AF-A0A7W4CF17-F1
#
_cell.length_a   1.000
_cell.length_b   1.000
_cell.length_c   1.000
_cell.angle_alpha   90.00
_cell.angle_beta   90.00
_cell.angle_gamma   90.00
#
_symmetry.space_group_name_H-M   'P 1'
#
loop_
_entity.id
_entity.type
_entity.pdbx_description
1 polymer ?
#
loop_
_entity_poly.entity_id
_entity_poly.type
_entity_poly.pdbx_seq_one_letter_code
_entity_poly.pdbx_strand_id
1 'polypeptide(L)'
;MIEKRWKQHGLDELEQSVGRKDNLINYFNICVQNDNHLSALPRYVLTHQHHRVHHSNARYYQQETSDRIRAKIFRAHERYLERLIFEIRALKFEERFTVERRTKNRSGIERVYLVDTTLIQNVPRAFEAHSIKQLHYHEGESKPSSVQAPLLIGSRRSVDVVTLASFFRQIENDILAYSMSIEKEHSLETFLSYYNLCTYHLVLCFLICTGVRPTHHISIESRRYFPGKKASVRDKGHYREIFINEYLTEQIHQHQLLQQRLASLLPAKAFHLEKDVLWYLIDDNEKAQTVSASLLRQFLKQRGTTFVAYSIRHAFAQFALEHVAPSSLSNAQLDRLMGHANLGEDIGNDHIFPLHRQQLIQHINRIASNFNLQKVCYVK
;
A
#
# COMPACT_ATOMS: atom_id res chain seq x y z
N MET A 1 60.39 7.17 -26.26
CA MET A 1 60.18 6.37 -25.05
C MET A 1 60.26 7.29 -23.85
N ILE A 2 59.13 7.64 -23.25
CA ILE A 2 59.10 8.42 -22.00
C ILE A 2 58.58 7.45 -20.95
N GLU A 3 59.49 6.95 -20.12
CA GLU A 3 59.18 6.19 -18.92
C GLU A 3 58.33 7.07 -17.99
N LYS A 4 57.01 6.84 -17.99
CA LYS A 4 56.16 7.32 -16.90
C LYS A 4 56.54 6.54 -15.65
N ARG A 5 57.44 7.12 -14.84
CA ARG A 5 57.55 6.80 -13.42
C ARG A 5 56.16 6.88 -12.82
N TRP A 6 55.62 5.73 -12.42
CA TRP A 6 54.46 5.66 -11.56
C TRP A 6 54.77 6.51 -10.33
N LYS A 7 53.97 7.55 -10.09
CA LYS A 7 53.99 8.22 -8.79
C LYS A 7 53.59 7.15 -7.78
N GLN A 8 54.56 6.71 -6.98
CA GLN A 8 54.27 6.18 -5.66
C GLN A 8 53.57 7.33 -4.92
N HIS A 9 52.23 7.30 -4.93
CA HIS A 9 51.46 8.06 -3.97
C HIS A 9 51.85 7.51 -2.61
N GLY A 10 52.57 8.35 -1.88
CA GLY A 10 53.13 8.03 -0.59
C GLY A 10 52.05 7.52 0.33
N LEU A 11 52.49 6.64 1.22
CA LEU A 11 51.74 6.14 2.37
C LEU A 11 51.33 7.26 3.38
N ASP A 12 51.52 8.53 3.01
CA ASP A 12 51.06 9.73 3.73
C ASP A 12 49.58 10.09 3.45
N GLU A 13 48.91 9.43 2.49
CA GLU A 13 47.45 9.61 2.28
C GLU A 13 46.59 8.84 3.32
N LEU A 14 47.20 8.01 4.17
CA LEU A 14 46.50 7.26 5.22
C LEU A 14 46.13 8.09 6.45
N GLU A 15 46.67 9.31 6.60
CA GLU A 15 46.23 10.24 7.65
C GLU A 15 44.89 10.94 7.33
N GLN A 16 44.27 10.68 6.17
CA GLN A 16 42.93 11.19 5.80
C GLN A 16 41.83 10.10 5.70
N SER A 17 42.06 8.93 6.27
CA SER A 17 41.11 7.81 6.27
C SER A 17 40.24 7.71 7.53
N VAL A 18 40.03 8.80 8.27
CA VAL A 18 38.92 8.86 9.23
C VAL A 18 37.66 9.10 8.42
N GLY A 19 36.70 8.15 8.43
CA GLY A 19 35.52 8.16 7.57
C GLY A 19 34.90 9.56 7.43
N ARG A 20 35.14 10.22 6.29
CA ARG A 20 34.65 11.58 6.04
C ARG A 20 33.14 11.58 6.23
N LYS A 21 32.61 12.58 6.93
CA LYS A 21 31.17 12.77 7.15
C LYS A 21 30.37 12.62 5.84
N ASP A 22 30.94 13.09 4.73
CA ASP A 22 30.36 13.01 3.39
C ASP A 22 30.18 11.55 2.91
N ASN A 23 31.12 10.65 3.21
CA ASN A 23 31.03 9.23 2.83
C ASN A 23 29.92 8.51 3.61
N LEU A 24 29.79 8.81 4.91
CA LEU A 24 28.71 8.26 5.72
C LEU A 24 27.35 8.80 5.24
N ILE A 25 27.24 10.10 4.99
CA ILE A 25 26.01 10.71 4.43
C ILE A 25 25.66 10.08 3.07
N ASN A 26 26.65 9.89 2.19
CA ASN A 26 26.43 9.25 0.89
C ASN A 26 25.97 7.80 1.05
N TYR A 27 26.54 7.04 1.98
CA TYR A 27 26.08 5.69 2.31
C TYR A 27 24.61 5.70 2.74
N PHE A 28 24.23 6.55 3.69
CA PHE A 28 22.83 6.69 4.12
C PHE A 28 21.91 7.07 2.95
N ASN A 29 22.31 8.01 2.10
CA ASN A 29 21.52 8.41 0.93
C ASN A 29 21.29 7.24 -0.03
N ILE A 30 22.33 6.46 -0.33
CA ILE A 30 22.22 5.26 -1.17
C ILE A 30 21.30 4.23 -0.51
N CYS A 31 21.44 3.97 0.78
CA CYS A 31 20.58 3.05 1.52
C CYS A 31 19.11 3.49 1.47
N VAL A 32 18.82 4.76 1.76
CA VAL A 32 17.47 5.34 1.75
C VAL A 32 16.78 5.20 0.38
N GLN A 33 17.54 5.39 -0.70
CA GLN A 33 17.02 5.24 -2.07
C GLN A 33 16.67 3.79 -2.41
N ASN A 34 17.43 2.83 -1.89
CA ASN A 34 17.30 1.40 -2.20
C ASN A 34 16.51 0.58 -1.17
N ASP A 35 16.13 1.18 -0.03
CA ASP A 35 15.44 0.46 1.04
C ASP A 35 13.97 0.19 0.71
N ASN A 36 13.67 -1.05 0.36
CA ASN A 36 12.32 -1.50 0.01
C ASN A 36 11.32 -1.53 1.18
N HIS A 37 11.75 -1.32 2.43
CA HIS A 37 10.90 -1.25 3.62
C HIS A 37 10.64 0.19 4.10
N LEU A 38 11.36 1.18 3.56
CA LEU A 38 11.18 2.58 3.90
C LEU A 38 10.13 3.25 3.01
N SER A 39 8.93 3.50 3.54
CA SER A 39 7.83 4.10 2.77
C SER A 39 8.17 5.49 2.19
N ALA A 40 7.37 5.93 1.22
CA ALA A 40 7.65 7.14 0.46
C ALA A 40 7.71 8.42 1.31
N LEU A 41 6.88 8.56 2.35
CA LEU A 41 6.85 9.77 3.19
C LEU A 41 8.14 9.93 4.03
N PRO A 42 8.60 8.92 4.79
CA PRO A 42 9.94 8.94 5.42
C PRO A 42 11.08 9.21 4.45
N ARG A 43 11.06 8.56 3.27
CA ARG A 43 12.09 8.74 2.25
C ARG A 43 12.13 10.17 1.70
N TYR A 44 10.95 10.78 1.54
CA TYR A 44 10.82 12.18 1.17
C TYR A 44 11.44 13.10 2.21
N VAL A 45 11.18 12.86 3.51
CA VAL A 45 11.77 13.65 4.62
C VAL A 45 13.29 13.54 4.65
N LEU A 46 13.86 12.35 4.38
CA LEU A 46 15.31 12.16 4.42
C LEU A 46 16.03 12.75 3.21
N THR A 47 15.47 12.59 2.00
CA THR A 47 16.18 12.94 0.77
C THR A 47 15.88 14.35 0.27
N HIS A 48 14.75 14.95 0.67
CA HIS A 48 14.24 16.23 0.12
C HIS A 48 14.14 16.23 -1.43
N GLN A 49 14.20 15.07 -2.08
CA GLN A 49 14.25 14.93 -3.54
C GLN A 49 12.92 14.40 -4.06
N HIS A 50 12.23 15.21 -4.87
CA HIS A 50 10.94 14.85 -5.48
C HIS A 50 11.06 13.85 -6.64
N HIS A 51 12.22 13.79 -7.31
CA HIS A 51 12.34 13.17 -8.63
C HIS A 51 13.22 11.91 -8.70
N ARG A 52 13.90 11.54 -7.60
CA ARG A 52 14.84 10.40 -7.56
C ARG A 52 14.39 9.26 -6.64
N VAL A 53 13.13 9.29 -6.24
CA VAL A 53 12.58 8.38 -5.25
C VAL A 53 11.67 7.38 -5.98
N HIS A 54 12.03 6.09 -5.99
CA HIS A 54 11.07 5.01 -6.26
C HIS A 54 9.84 5.23 -5.35
N HIS A 55 8.61 5.06 -5.84
CA HIS A 55 7.37 5.33 -5.09
C HIS A 55 7.03 6.82 -4.87
N SER A 56 7.58 7.76 -5.64
CA SER A 56 7.33 9.21 -5.49
C SER A 56 5.85 9.61 -5.49
N ASN A 57 5.00 8.85 -6.19
CA ASN A 57 3.57 9.12 -6.26
C ASN A 57 2.79 8.68 -5.02
N ALA A 58 3.38 7.88 -4.12
CA ALA A 58 2.68 7.33 -2.97
C ALA A 58 2.20 8.37 -1.96
N ARG A 59 2.91 9.50 -1.88
CA ARG A 59 2.46 10.67 -1.09
C ARG A 59 1.07 11.20 -1.50
N TYR A 60 0.66 10.96 -2.75
CA TYR A 60 -0.63 11.44 -3.26
C TYR A 60 -1.81 10.55 -2.85
N TYR A 61 -1.55 9.35 -2.32
CA TYR A 61 -2.61 8.43 -1.95
C TYR A 61 -2.44 7.74 -0.59
N GLN A 62 -1.29 7.85 0.06
CA GLN A 62 -1.03 7.37 1.42
C GLN A 62 -0.85 8.53 2.40
N GLN A 63 -1.06 8.24 3.69
CA GLN A 63 -0.84 9.14 4.81
C GLN A 63 -0.13 8.43 5.96
N GLU A 64 0.68 9.17 6.72
CA GLU A 64 1.34 8.67 7.92
C GLU A 64 1.43 9.77 8.98
N THR A 65 1.42 9.38 10.25
CA THR A 65 1.67 10.32 11.35
C THR A 65 3.16 10.66 11.42
N SER A 66 3.48 11.87 11.89
CA SER A 66 4.85 12.31 12.14
C SER A 66 5.60 11.34 13.07
N ASP A 67 4.91 10.75 14.04
CA ASP A 67 5.51 9.78 14.96
C ASP A 67 5.88 8.47 14.26
N ARG A 68 5.02 7.99 13.35
CA ARG A 68 5.29 6.79 12.55
C ARG A 68 6.41 7.03 11.55
N ILE A 69 6.46 8.23 10.96
CA ILE A 69 7.55 8.66 10.08
C ILE A 69 8.88 8.64 10.84
N ARG A 70 8.94 9.24 12.04
CA ARG A 70 10.12 9.19 12.91
C ARG A 70 10.54 7.75 13.23
N ALA A 71 9.60 6.89 13.60
CA ALA A 71 9.87 5.48 13.88
C ALA A 71 10.47 4.74 12.67
N LYS A 72 9.92 4.97 11.47
CA LYS A 72 10.44 4.36 10.23
C LYS A 72 11.83 4.86 9.86
N ILE A 73 12.10 6.15 10.01
CA ILE A 73 13.43 6.73 9.81
C ILE A 73 14.44 6.11 10.78
N PHE A 74 14.08 6.04 12.07
CA PHE A 74 14.94 5.45 13.08
C PHE A 74 15.30 3.99 12.75
N ARG A 75 14.29 3.14 12.49
CA ARG A 75 14.51 1.72 12.12
C ARG A 75 15.28 1.56 10.81
N ALA A 76 15.11 2.46 9.86
CA ALA A 76 15.89 2.45 8.64
C ALA A 76 17.37 2.69 8.94
N HIS A 77 17.68 3.73 9.72
CA HIS A 77 19.05 4.00 10.12
C HIS A 77 19.68 2.87 10.93
N GLU A 78 18.92 2.25 11.83
CA GLU A 78 19.36 1.05 12.54
C GLU A 78 19.78 -0.06 11.56
N ARG A 79 18.89 -0.47 10.63
CA ARG A 79 19.22 -1.51 9.63
C ARG A 79 20.48 -1.17 8.83
N TYR A 80 20.67 0.11 8.48
CA TYR A 80 21.84 0.54 7.72
C TYR A 80 23.12 0.46 8.55
N LEU A 81 23.05 0.80 9.84
CA LEU A 81 24.18 0.68 10.77
C LEU A 81 24.48 -0.78 11.11
N GLU A 82 23.46 -1.61 11.31
CA GLU A 82 23.63 -3.07 11.52
C GLU A 82 24.38 -3.71 10.37
N ARG A 83 24.06 -3.33 9.12
CA ARG A 83 24.78 -3.78 7.94
C ARG A 83 26.25 -3.37 7.99
N LEU A 84 26.56 -2.11 8.33
CA LEU A 84 27.95 -1.67 8.47
C LEU A 84 28.69 -2.44 9.57
N ILE A 85 28.05 -2.61 10.74
CA ILE A 85 28.61 -3.35 11.87
C ILE A 85 28.90 -4.79 11.47
N PHE A 86 27.98 -5.44 10.77
CA PHE A 86 28.16 -6.80 10.26
C PHE A 86 29.39 -6.90 9.34
N GLU A 87 29.51 -5.99 8.36
CA GLU A 87 30.66 -5.96 7.44
C GLU A 87 31.98 -5.63 8.15
N ILE A 88 31.98 -4.70 9.12
CA ILE A 88 33.17 -4.37 9.91
C ILE A 88 33.68 -5.60 10.67
N ARG A 89 32.76 -6.38 11.27
CA ARG A 89 33.10 -7.63 11.96
C ARG A 89 33.59 -8.70 10.98
N ALA A 90 32.94 -8.85 9.83
CA ALA A 90 33.35 -9.81 8.80
C ALA A 90 34.78 -9.53 8.27
N LEU A 91 35.14 -8.25 8.15
CA LEU A 91 36.47 -7.80 7.71
C LEU A 91 37.49 -7.66 8.85
N LYS A 92 37.10 -7.89 10.11
CA LYS A 92 37.95 -7.72 11.30
C LYS A 92 38.54 -6.31 11.44
N PHE A 93 37.72 -5.29 11.20
CA PHE A 93 38.11 -3.87 11.22
C PHE A 93 37.74 -3.14 12.52
N GLU A 94 37.34 -3.85 13.57
CA GLU A 94 36.79 -3.29 14.81
C GLU A 94 37.74 -2.28 15.48
N GLU A 95 39.04 -2.58 15.50
CA GLU A 95 40.09 -1.71 16.06
C GLU A 95 40.17 -0.34 15.36
N ARG A 96 39.73 -0.25 14.10
CA ARG A 96 39.69 1.01 13.33
C ARG A 96 38.48 1.89 13.68
N PHE A 97 37.50 1.35 14.41
CA PHE A 97 36.29 2.05 14.83
C PHE A 97 36.30 2.29 16.34
N THR A 98 37.36 2.94 16.83
CA THR A 98 37.55 3.29 18.23
C THR A 98 37.61 4.81 18.41
N VAL A 99 37.11 5.30 19.55
CA VAL A 99 37.23 6.69 19.97
C VAL A 99 37.88 6.73 21.33
N GLU A 100 38.92 7.54 21.46
CA GLU A 100 39.57 7.79 22.73
C GLU A 100 38.79 8.84 23.52
N ARG A 101 38.32 8.48 24.71
CA ARG A 101 37.64 9.38 25.64
C ARG A 101 38.43 9.47 26.93
N ARG A 102 38.50 10.66 27.54
CA ARG A 102 39.00 10.75 28.93
C ARG A 102 38.08 10.01 29.87
N THR A 103 38.67 9.30 30.84
CA THR A 103 37.94 8.65 31.92
C THR A 103 37.16 9.70 32.73
N LYS A 104 36.09 9.28 33.44
CA LYS A 104 35.27 10.21 34.25
C LYS A 104 36.10 11.05 35.24
N ASN A 105 37.22 10.50 35.68
CA ASN A 105 38.12 11.05 36.68
C ASN A 105 39.22 11.93 36.04
N ARG A 106 39.20 12.09 34.70
CA ARG A 106 40.19 12.81 33.88
C ARG A 106 41.64 12.31 34.00
N SER A 107 41.87 11.17 34.65
CA SER A 107 43.18 10.62 34.98
C SER A 107 43.75 9.69 33.91
N GLY A 108 42.97 9.29 32.90
CA GLY A 108 43.41 8.39 31.85
C GLY A 108 42.60 8.53 30.56
N ILE A 109 43.07 7.85 29.51
CA ILE A 109 42.39 7.72 28.22
C ILE A 109 41.82 6.30 28.14
N GLU A 110 40.51 6.21 27.89
CA GLU A 110 39.76 4.98 27.65
C GLU A 110 39.45 4.89 26.16
N ARG A 111 39.70 3.72 25.55
CA ARG A 111 39.25 3.44 24.19
C ARG A 111 37.82 2.92 24.23
N VAL A 112 36.93 3.65 23.58
CA VAL A 112 35.54 3.26 23.38
C VAL A 112 35.42 2.66 21.99
N TYR A 113 35.05 1.39 21.92
CA TYR A 113 34.75 0.72 20.66
C TYR A 113 33.36 1.13 20.20
N LEU A 114 33.26 1.71 18.99
CA LEU A 114 31.98 2.10 18.40
C LEU A 114 31.22 0.88 17.85
N VAL A 115 31.93 -0.22 17.61
CA VAL A 115 31.37 -1.50 17.26
C VAL A 115 31.47 -2.41 18.47
N ASP A 116 30.36 -2.57 19.18
CA ASP A 116 30.28 -3.52 20.28
C ASP A 116 30.47 -4.94 19.72
N THR A 117 31.48 -5.68 20.19
CA THR A 117 31.74 -7.07 19.77
C THR A 117 30.91 -8.09 20.55
N THR A 118 30.19 -7.64 21.58
CA THR A 118 29.49 -8.47 22.58
C THR A 118 27.97 -8.33 22.58
N LEU A 119 27.41 -7.40 21.78
CA LEU A 119 25.97 -7.13 21.73
C LEU A 119 25.17 -8.32 21.17
N ILE A 120 24.80 -9.22 22.08
CA ILE A 120 23.69 -10.15 21.96
C ILE A 120 22.40 -9.32 22.05
N GLN A 121 21.72 -9.13 20.92
CA GLN A 121 20.27 -9.02 20.67
C GLN A 121 19.31 -8.39 21.71
N ASN A 122 19.75 -7.54 22.64
CA ASN A 122 18.82 -6.81 23.51
C ASN A 122 18.52 -5.44 22.92
N VAL A 123 17.74 -5.40 21.83
CA VAL A 123 17.14 -4.16 21.33
C VAL A 123 16.14 -3.69 22.40
N PRO A 124 16.34 -2.53 23.06
CA PRO A 124 15.38 -2.08 24.06
C PRO A 124 13.96 -1.97 23.46
N ARG A 125 12.93 -2.41 24.19
CA ARG A 125 11.51 -2.40 23.73
C ARG A 125 11.03 -1.05 23.18
N ALA A 126 11.63 0.06 23.63
CA ALA A 126 11.35 1.40 23.10
C ALA A 126 11.68 1.53 21.59
N PHE A 127 12.60 0.72 21.07
CA PHE A 127 12.97 0.67 19.65
C PHE A 127 12.11 -0.31 18.83
N GLU A 128 11.39 -1.23 19.49
CA GLU A 128 10.30 -2.02 18.90
C GLU A 128 9.01 -1.18 18.71
N ALA A 129 8.98 0.05 19.23
CA ALA A 129 7.82 0.93 19.10
C ALA A 129 7.59 1.31 17.63
N HIS A 130 6.35 1.16 17.16
CA HIS A 130 5.96 1.51 15.78
C HIS A 130 5.71 3.01 15.59
N SER A 131 5.99 3.80 16.63
CA SER A 131 5.69 5.22 16.76
C SER A 131 6.69 5.85 17.72
N ILE A 132 7.34 6.94 17.30
CA ILE A 132 8.27 7.72 18.14
C ILE A 132 7.69 9.12 18.34
N LYS A 133 7.29 9.41 19.57
CA LYS A 133 6.64 10.67 19.95
C LYS A 133 7.62 11.84 19.95
N GLN A 134 7.15 13.04 19.63
CA GLN A 134 7.92 14.27 19.82
C GLN A 134 7.71 14.82 21.23
N LEU A 135 8.82 15.08 21.89
CA LEU A 135 8.88 15.63 23.23
C LEU A 135 9.18 17.12 23.14
N HIS A 136 8.46 17.92 23.92
CA HIS A 136 8.69 19.34 24.09
C HIS A 136 9.41 19.57 25.42
N TYR A 137 10.41 20.46 25.41
CA TYR A 137 11.18 20.86 26.58
C TYR A 137 11.06 22.38 26.74
N HIS A 138 10.75 22.85 27.95
CA HIS A 138 10.92 24.26 28.28
C HIS A 138 12.39 24.56 28.58
N GLU A 139 12.75 25.83 28.41
CA GLU A 139 14.12 26.29 28.63
C GLU A 139 14.56 26.01 30.08
N GLY A 140 15.68 25.30 30.24
CA GLY A 140 16.22 24.90 31.55
C GLY A 140 15.72 23.56 32.11
N GLU A 141 14.80 22.85 31.44
CA GLU A 141 14.29 21.56 31.94
C GLU A 141 15.12 20.35 31.47
N SER A 142 15.36 19.41 32.39
CA SER A 142 16.03 18.12 32.12
C SER A 142 15.07 16.97 31.80
N LYS A 143 13.76 17.21 31.92
CA LYS A 143 12.69 16.27 31.62
C LYS A 143 11.71 16.91 30.62
N PRO A 144 11.08 16.11 29.73
CA PRO A 144 10.15 16.66 28.76
C PRO A 144 8.90 17.19 29.46
N SER A 145 8.52 18.43 29.14
CA SER A 145 7.36 19.12 29.72
C SER A 145 6.04 18.57 29.16
N SER A 146 6.03 18.18 27.89
CA SER A 146 4.84 17.62 27.24
C SER A 146 5.17 16.79 25.99
N VAL A 147 4.17 16.03 25.55
CA VAL A 147 4.18 15.29 24.29
C VAL A 147 3.41 16.10 23.26
N GLN A 148 4.00 16.36 22.10
CA GLN A 148 3.32 17.04 21.01
C GLN A 148 2.39 16.09 20.25
N ALA A 149 1.22 16.60 19.85
CA ALA A 149 0.28 15.84 19.04
C ALA A 149 0.91 15.50 17.67
N PRO A 150 0.76 14.27 17.18
CA PRO A 150 1.33 13.88 15.89
C PRO A 150 0.65 14.63 14.74
N LEU A 151 1.45 15.08 13.78
CA LEU A 151 0.94 15.67 12.54
C LEU A 151 0.62 14.56 11.54
N LEU A 152 -0.49 14.68 10.83
CA LEU A 152 -0.83 13.77 9.73
C LEU A 152 -0.26 14.31 8.42
N ILE A 153 0.65 13.56 7.80
CA ILE A 153 1.38 13.95 6.59
C ILE A 153 0.92 13.05 5.43
N GLY A 154 0.65 13.63 4.26
CA GLY A 154 0.27 12.90 3.04
C GLY A 154 -1.14 13.21 2.56
N SER A 155 -1.77 12.24 1.88
CA SER A 155 -3.07 12.40 1.25
C SER A 155 -4.22 12.38 2.25
N ARG A 156 -5.06 13.43 2.23
CA ARG A 156 -6.33 13.51 2.99
C ARG A 156 -7.54 12.87 2.29
N ARG A 157 -7.32 12.23 1.13
CA ARG A 157 -8.40 11.71 0.28
C ARG A 157 -8.82 10.28 0.63
N SER A 158 -8.04 9.59 1.48
CA SER A 158 -8.42 8.26 1.96
C SER A 158 -9.61 8.39 2.89
N VAL A 159 -10.60 7.53 2.69
CA VAL A 159 -11.68 7.31 3.65
C VAL A 159 -11.19 6.29 4.70
N ASP A 160 -11.59 6.47 5.95
CA ASP A 160 -11.21 5.57 7.03
C ASP A 160 -11.99 4.25 6.99
N VAL A 161 -11.44 3.22 7.64
CA VAL A 161 -11.99 1.86 7.65
C VAL A 161 -13.39 1.82 8.27
N VAL A 162 -13.66 2.61 9.32
CA VAL A 162 -14.94 2.59 10.03
C VAL A 162 -16.04 3.16 9.15
N THR A 163 -15.78 4.30 8.51
CA THR A 163 -16.72 4.93 7.56
C THR A 163 -17.03 3.99 6.40
N LEU A 164 -16.01 3.35 5.79
CA LEU A 164 -16.24 2.38 4.72
C LEU A 164 -17.02 1.16 5.18
N ALA A 165 -16.64 0.56 6.31
CA ALA A 165 -17.33 -0.62 6.84
C ALA A 165 -18.81 -0.33 7.15
N SER A 166 -19.11 0.84 7.70
CA SER A 166 -20.49 1.29 7.94
C SER A 166 -21.27 1.42 6.63
N PHE A 167 -20.65 2.01 5.61
CA PHE A 167 -21.27 2.18 4.30
C PHE A 167 -21.55 0.85 3.59
N PHE A 168 -20.59 -0.09 3.60
CA PHE A 168 -20.81 -1.43 3.03
C PHE A 168 -21.96 -2.13 3.74
N ARG A 169 -21.97 -2.12 5.08
CA ARG A 169 -23.07 -2.70 5.86
C ARG A 169 -24.43 -2.12 5.52
N GLN A 170 -24.50 -0.80 5.29
CA GLN A 170 -25.75 -0.16 4.86
C GLN A 170 -26.22 -0.72 3.50
N ILE A 171 -25.34 -0.82 2.51
CA ILE A 171 -25.69 -1.38 1.20
C ILE A 171 -26.09 -2.85 1.30
N GLU A 172 -25.35 -3.64 2.07
CA GLU A 172 -25.63 -5.06 2.28
C GLU A 172 -27.01 -5.26 2.92
N ASN A 173 -27.35 -4.44 3.93
CA ASN A 173 -28.69 -4.42 4.54
C ASN A 173 -29.78 -4.00 3.54
N ASP A 174 -29.52 -3.00 2.70
CA ASP A 174 -30.46 -2.58 1.66
C ASP A 174 -30.71 -3.72 0.66
N ILE A 175 -29.67 -4.45 0.24
CA ILE A 175 -29.79 -5.61 -0.65
C ILE A 175 -30.66 -6.69 0.00
N LEU A 176 -30.43 -6.99 1.28
CA LEU A 176 -31.23 -7.96 2.01
C LEU A 176 -32.70 -7.52 2.09
N ALA A 177 -32.98 -6.26 2.43
CA ALA A 177 -34.32 -5.71 2.47
C ALA A 177 -35.01 -5.77 1.09
N TYR A 178 -34.28 -5.41 0.04
CA TYR A 178 -34.82 -5.34 -1.32
C TYR A 178 -35.08 -6.74 -1.90
N SER A 179 -34.24 -7.74 -1.56
CA SER A 179 -34.48 -9.14 -1.94
C SER A 179 -35.82 -9.67 -1.42
N MET A 180 -36.21 -9.30 -0.20
CA MET A 180 -37.50 -9.69 0.39
C MET A 180 -38.68 -8.96 -0.25
N SER A 181 -38.46 -7.76 -0.81
CA SER A 181 -39.49 -7.01 -1.54
C SER A 181 -39.75 -7.63 -2.92
N ILE A 182 -38.73 -8.06 -3.66
CA ILE A 182 -38.90 -8.73 -4.96
C ILE A 182 -39.67 -10.05 -4.87
N GLU A 183 -39.49 -10.78 -3.78
CA GLU A 183 -40.26 -12.00 -3.51
C GLU A 183 -41.77 -11.72 -3.36
N LYS A 184 -42.13 -10.50 -2.97
CA LYS A 184 -43.53 -10.05 -2.78
C LYS A 184 -44.08 -9.28 -3.97
N GLU A 185 -43.24 -8.45 -4.60
CA GLU A 185 -43.56 -7.56 -5.71
C GLU A 185 -42.82 -8.01 -6.95
N HIS A 186 -43.52 -8.71 -7.85
CA HIS A 186 -42.96 -9.25 -9.08
C HIS A 186 -42.90 -8.23 -10.23
N SER A 187 -42.45 -7.00 -9.94
CA SER A 187 -42.23 -5.98 -10.97
C SER A 187 -40.84 -6.09 -11.59
N LEU A 188 -40.78 -5.97 -12.92
CA LEU A 188 -39.51 -5.89 -13.65
C LEU A 188 -38.68 -4.67 -13.19
N GLU A 189 -39.30 -3.51 -13.00
CA GLU A 189 -38.63 -2.29 -12.55
C GLU A 189 -37.95 -2.47 -11.19
N THR A 190 -38.65 -3.12 -10.25
CA THR A 190 -38.13 -3.45 -8.93
C THR A 190 -36.94 -4.41 -9.05
N PHE A 191 -37.03 -5.41 -9.93
CA PHE A 191 -35.93 -6.34 -10.19
C PHE A 191 -34.71 -5.65 -10.82
N LEU A 192 -34.90 -4.74 -11.78
CA LEU A 192 -33.81 -3.98 -12.40
C LEU A 192 -33.12 -3.07 -11.39
N SER A 193 -33.89 -2.42 -10.52
CA SER A 193 -33.36 -1.58 -9.43
C SER A 193 -32.53 -2.41 -8.45
N TYR A 194 -32.99 -3.60 -8.08
CA TYR A 194 -32.23 -4.54 -7.26
C TYR A 194 -30.95 -5.03 -7.95
N TYR A 195 -31.03 -5.39 -9.23
CA TYR A 195 -29.88 -5.80 -10.02
C TYR A 195 -28.81 -4.72 -10.05
N ASN A 196 -29.20 -3.48 -10.31
CA ASN A 196 -28.29 -2.34 -10.33
C ASN A 196 -27.68 -2.08 -8.94
N LEU A 197 -28.45 -2.22 -7.86
CA LEU A 197 -27.92 -2.12 -6.49
C LEU A 197 -26.85 -3.18 -6.21
N CYS A 198 -27.11 -4.44 -6.58
CA CYS A 198 -26.15 -5.54 -6.42
C CYS A 198 -24.90 -5.31 -7.28
N THR A 199 -25.07 -4.77 -8.49
CA THR A 199 -23.95 -4.39 -9.37
C THR A 199 -23.08 -3.31 -8.73
N TYR A 200 -23.69 -2.25 -8.18
CA TYR A 200 -22.94 -1.20 -7.48
C TYR A 200 -22.19 -1.75 -6.27
N HIS A 201 -22.82 -2.62 -5.49
CA HIS A 201 -22.16 -3.31 -4.38
C HIS A 201 -20.94 -4.12 -4.86
N LEU A 202 -21.10 -4.96 -5.88
CA LEU A 202 -19.99 -5.73 -6.46
C LEU A 202 -18.85 -4.83 -6.95
N VAL A 203 -19.18 -3.71 -7.60
CA VAL A 203 -18.18 -2.73 -8.07
C VAL A 203 -17.41 -2.12 -6.90
N LEU A 204 -18.08 -1.79 -5.80
CA LEU A 204 -17.43 -1.27 -4.60
C LEU A 204 -16.51 -2.32 -3.97
N CYS A 205 -16.98 -3.57 -3.85
CA CYS A 205 -16.17 -4.71 -3.42
C CYS A 205 -14.94 -4.89 -4.32
N PHE A 206 -15.12 -4.81 -5.63
CA PHE A 206 -14.04 -4.90 -6.61
C PHE A 206 -13.00 -3.80 -6.38
N LEU A 207 -13.41 -2.55 -6.21
CA LEU A 207 -12.48 -1.44 -5.97
C LEU A 207 -11.68 -1.60 -4.68
N ILE A 208 -12.36 -1.94 -3.56
CA ILE A 208 -11.68 -2.07 -2.27
C ILE A 208 -10.81 -3.33 -2.20
N CYS A 209 -11.17 -4.43 -2.88
CA CYS A 209 -10.37 -5.66 -2.88
C CYS A 209 -9.20 -5.66 -3.87
N THR A 210 -9.18 -4.78 -4.87
CA THR A 210 -8.18 -4.83 -5.95
C THR A 210 -7.37 -3.54 -6.12
N GLY A 211 -7.81 -2.43 -5.54
CA GLY A 211 -7.18 -1.12 -5.72
C GLY A 211 -7.25 -0.59 -7.16
N VAL A 212 -8.11 -1.15 -8.02
CA VAL A 212 -8.25 -0.72 -9.41
C VAL A 212 -8.67 0.74 -9.51
N ARG A 213 -8.17 1.45 -10.52
CA ARG A 213 -8.50 2.85 -10.75
C ARG A 213 -9.96 2.94 -11.21
N PRO A 214 -10.83 3.70 -10.52
CA PRO A 214 -12.18 3.92 -11.00
C PRO A 214 -12.13 4.88 -12.20
N THR A 215 -12.17 4.33 -13.41
CA THR A 215 -12.09 5.08 -14.67
C THR A 215 -13.42 5.05 -15.43
N HIS A 216 -13.41 5.21 -16.75
CA HIS A 216 -14.60 5.16 -17.61
C HIS A 216 -15.24 3.77 -17.66
N HIS A 217 -14.49 2.71 -17.35
CA HIS A 217 -14.97 1.35 -17.38
C HIS A 217 -14.47 0.59 -16.14
N ILE A 218 -15.38 0.27 -15.22
CA ILE A 218 -15.08 -0.43 -13.97
C ILE A 218 -15.65 -1.84 -14.07
N SER A 219 -14.97 -2.71 -14.82
CA SER A 219 -15.25 -4.14 -14.88
C SER A 219 -14.01 -4.93 -15.27
N ILE A 220 -14.16 -6.25 -15.36
CA ILE A 220 -13.16 -7.18 -15.88
C ILE A 220 -13.63 -7.66 -17.26
N GLU A 221 -12.72 -7.79 -18.23
CA GLU A 221 -13.07 -8.47 -19.49
C GLU A 221 -13.31 -9.95 -19.23
N SER A 222 -14.46 -10.50 -19.66
CA SER A 222 -14.87 -11.87 -19.32
C SER A 222 -13.81 -12.91 -19.66
N ARG A 223 -13.23 -12.82 -20.86
CA ARG A 223 -12.12 -13.68 -21.33
C ARG A 223 -10.81 -13.56 -20.53
N ARG A 224 -10.69 -12.55 -19.66
CA ARG A 224 -9.49 -12.25 -18.85
C ARG A 224 -9.71 -12.45 -17.36
N TYR A 225 -10.83 -13.06 -16.98
CA TYR A 225 -11.13 -13.44 -15.60
C TYR A 225 -10.74 -14.90 -15.37
N PHE A 226 -9.87 -15.16 -14.40
CA PHE A 226 -9.49 -16.49 -13.95
C PHE A 226 -9.93 -16.64 -12.48
N PRO A 227 -11.12 -17.23 -12.22
CA PRO A 227 -11.72 -17.32 -10.89
C PRO A 227 -10.74 -17.83 -9.83
N GLY A 228 -10.74 -17.20 -8.66
CA GLY A 228 -9.90 -17.58 -7.51
C GLY A 228 -8.38 -17.40 -7.72
N LYS A 229 -7.95 -16.82 -8.85
CA LYS A 229 -6.53 -16.65 -9.16
C LYS A 229 -6.17 -15.21 -9.47
N LYS A 230 -6.70 -14.69 -10.57
CA LYS A 230 -6.30 -13.40 -11.13
C LYS A 230 -7.27 -12.91 -12.20
N ALA A 231 -7.19 -11.63 -12.49
CA ALA A 231 -7.83 -11.05 -13.65
C ALA A 231 -6.88 -10.06 -14.34
N SER A 232 -7.18 -9.69 -15.58
CA SER A 232 -6.52 -8.56 -16.23
C SER A 232 -7.48 -7.40 -16.39
N VAL A 233 -7.02 -6.20 -16.06
CA VAL A 233 -7.77 -4.95 -16.21
C VAL A 233 -6.97 -3.98 -17.06
N ARG A 234 -7.67 -3.14 -17.82
CA ARG A 234 -7.05 -2.10 -18.61
C ARG A 234 -6.96 -0.81 -17.79
N ASP A 235 -5.76 -0.31 -17.57
CA ASP A 235 -5.48 0.95 -16.87
C ASP A 235 -4.49 1.78 -17.71
N LYS A 236 -4.76 3.08 -17.88
CA LYS A 236 -3.98 4.00 -18.74
C LYS A 236 -3.64 3.48 -20.16
N GLY A 237 -4.50 2.64 -20.74
CA GLY A 237 -4.29 2.07 -22.07
C GLY A 237 -3.56 0.71 -22.07
N HIS A 238 -2.95 0.33 -20.95
CA HIS A 238 -2.18 -0.90 -20.76
C HIS A 238 -3.00 -1.94 -19.99
N TYR A 239 -2.73 -3.22 -20.21
CA TYR A 239 -3.32 -4.27 -19.37
C TYR A 239 -2.38 -4.59 -18.22
N ARG A 240 -2.95 -4.70 -17.02
CA ARG A 240 -2.25 -5.21 -15.84
C ARG A 240 -2.98 -6.37 -15.20
N GLU A 241 -2.22 -7.27 -14.61
CA GLU A 241 -2.75 -8.36 -13.81
C GLU A 241 -3.09 -7.87 -12.39
N ILE A 242 -4.27 -8.25 -11.91
CA ILE A 242 -4.73 -8.06 -10.54
C ILE A 242 -5.02 -9.42 -9.91
N PHE A 243 -4.82 -9.52 -8.59
CA PHE A 243 -5.21 -10.70 -7.84
C PHE A 243 -6.68 -10.57 -7.41
N ILE A 244 -7.39 -11.69 -7.44
CA ILE A 244 -8.78 -11.79 -7.00
C ILE A 244 -8.77 -12.63 -5.72
N ASN A 245 -9.22 -12.04 -4.61
CA ASN A 245 -9.33 -12.78 -3.35
C ASN A 245 -10.54 -13.73 -3.33
N GLU A 246 -10.55 -14.62 -2.34
CA GLU A 246 -11.63 -15.60 -2.16
C GLU A 246 -12.99 -14.93 -1.98
N TYR A 247 -13.05 -13.84 -1.20
CA TYR A 247 -14.27 -13.08 -0.99
C TYR A 247 -14.85 -12.53 -2.30
N LEU A 248 -14.04 -11.84 -3.11
CA LEU A 248 -14.47 -11.24 -4.36
C LEU A 248 -14.84 -12.32 -5.40
N THR A 249 -14.13 -13.45 -5.41
CA THR A 249 -14.47 -14.60 -6.27
C THR A 249 -15.89 -15.07 -6.00
N GLU A 250 -16.27 -15.22 -4.73
CA GLU A 250 -17.62 -15.62 -4.33
C GLU A 250 -18.66 -14.56 -4.73
N GLN A 251 -18.40 -13.28 -4.45
CA GLN A 251 -19.34 -12.21 -4.81
C GLN A 251 -19.53 -12.09 -6.33
N ILE A 252 -18.47 -12.25 -7.12
CA ILE A 252 -18.57 -12.32 -8.59
C ILE A 252 -19.44 -13.51 -8.99
N HIS A 253 -19.24 -14.69 -8.41
CA HIS A 253 -20.02 -15.88 -8.73
C HIS A 253 -21.52 -15.67 -8.45
N GLN A 254 -21.88 -15.17 -7.27
CA GLN A 254 -23.26 -14.84 -6.92
C GLN A 254 -23.87 -13.84 -7.91
N HIS A 255 -23.09 -12.85 -8.35
CA HIS A 255 -23.57 -11.84 -9.29
C HIS A 255 -23.82 -12.41 -10.68
N GLN A 256 -22.97 -13.34 -11.13
CA GLN A 256 -23.17 -14.03 -12.40
C GLN A 256 -24.45 -14.87 -12.40
N LEU A 257 -24.80 -15.50 -11.28
CA LEU A 257 -26.09 -16.19 -11.12
C LEU A 257 -27.26 -15.19 -11.25
N LEU A 258 -27.15 -14.01 -10.64
CA LEU A 258 -28.17 -12.96 -10.79
C LEU A 258 -28.28 -12.46 -12.24
N GLN A 259 -27.14 -12.31 -12.95
CA GLN A 259 -27.11 -11.95 -14.37
C GLN A 259 -27.79 -12.98 -15.26
N GLN A 260 -27.65 -14.28 -14.96
CA GLN A 260 -28.35 -15.35 -15.69
C GLN A 260 -29.87 -15.21 -15.54
N ARG A 261 -30.35 -14.88 -14.34
CA ARG A 261 -31.77 -14.61 -14.11
C ARG A 261 -32.25 -13.35 -14.83
N LEU A 262 -31.43 -12.30 -14.90
CA LEU A 262 -31.75 -11.10 -15.68
C LEU A 262 -31.85 -11.42 -17.19
N ALA A 263 -30.97 -12.28 -17.69
CA ALA A 263 -30.92 -12.67 -19.10
C ALA A 263 -32.18 -13.44 -19.57
N SER A 264 -32.93 -14.06 -18.65
CA SER A 264 -34.22 -14.69 -18.99
C SER A 264 -35.40 -13.70 -19.03
N LEU A 265 -35.25 -12.49 -18.49
CA LEU A 265 -36.31 -11.49 -18.39
C LEU A 265 -36.27 -10.44 -19.50
N LEU A 266 -35.08 -10.15 -20.04
CA LEU A 266 -34.88 -9.14 -21.08
C LEU A 266 -34.48 -9.80 -22.42
N PRO A 267 -34.82 -9.18 -23.56
CA PRO A 267 -34.42 -9.70 -24.86
C PRO A 267 -32.91 -9.61 -25.06
N ALA A 268 -32.31 -10.52 -25.83
CA ALA A 268 -30.85 -10.58 -26.05
C ALA A 268 -30.23 -9.24 -26.50
N LYS A 269 -30.96 -8.45 -27.29
CA LYS A 269 -30.55 -7.10 -27.74
C LYS A 269 -30.29 -6.11 -26.60
N ALA A 270 -30.89 -6.32 -25.43
CA ALA A 270 -30.67 -5.51 -24.24
C ALA A 270 -29.22 -5.60 -23.74
N PHE A 271 -28.54 -6.71 -24.01
CA PHE A 271 -27.19 -6.98 -23.49
C PHE A 271 -26.06 -6.65 -24.45
N HIS A 272 -26.36 -5.94 -25.55
CA HIS A 272 -25.34 -5.52 -26.51
C HIS A 272 -24.49 -4.37 -25.94
N LEU A 273 -23.28 -4.71 -25.50
CA LEU A 273 -22.27 -3.77 -25.03
C LEU A 273 -21.12 -3.68 -26.03
N GLU A 274 -20.52 -2.49 -26.17
CA GLU A 274 -19.31 -2.30 -26.99
C GLU A 274 -18.10 -3.09 -26.45
N LYS A 275 -18.12 -3.42 -25.16
CA LYS A 275 -17.04 -4.12 -24.47
C LYS A 275 -17.58 -5.42 -23.87
N ASP A 276 -16.79 -6.48 -23.99
CA ASP A 276 -17.01 -7.73 -23.25
C ASP A 276 -16.64 -7.52 -21.78
N VAL A 277 -17.63 -7.47 -20.89
CA VAL A 277 -17.47 -7.06 -19.49
C VAL A 277 -18.22 -8.03 -18.59
N LEU A 278 -17.62 -8.34 -17.45
CA LEU A 278 -18.15 -9.35 -16.53
C LEU A 278 -19.43 -8.88 -15.83
N TRP A 279 -19.56 -7.58 -15.58
CA TRP A 279 -20.73 -6.96 -14.96
C TRP A 279 -21.04 -5.60 -15.59
N TYR A 280 -22.32 -5.24 -15.57
CA TYR A 280 -22.89 -4.06 -16.21
C TYR A 280 -24.13 -3.60 -15.45
N LEU A 281 -24.58 -2.37 -15.69
CA LEU A 281 -25.86 -1.86 -15.19
C LEU A 281 -26.92 -1.97 -16.29
N ILE A 282 -28.20 -1.93 -15.92
CA ILE A 282 -29.31 -1.71 -16.86
C ILE A 282 -29.77 -0.25 -16.74
N ASP A 283 -29.89 0.44 -17.88
CA ASP A 283 -30.39 1.81 -17.94
C ASP A 283 -31.92 1.88 -17.96
N ASP A 284 -32.46 3.10 -17.96
CA ASP A 284 -33.90 3.36 -17.97
C ASP A 284 -34.58 2.89 -19.27
N ASN A 285 -33.81 2.56 -20.32
CA ASN A 285 -34.30 2.00 -21.58
C ASN A 285 -34.17 0.47 -21.62
N GLU A 286 -33.94 -0.16 -20.47
CA GLU A 286 -33.72 -1.61 -20.32
C GLU A 286 -32.50 -2.13 -21.11
N LYS A 287 -31.49 -1.28 -21.33
CA LYS A 287 -30.25 -1.64 -22.02
C LYS A 287 -29.07 -1.71 -21.07
N ALA A 288 -28.20 -2.67 -21.33
CA ALA A 288 -26.95 -2.79 -20.63
C ALA A 288 -26.04 -1.60 -20.91
N GLN A 289 -25.44 -1.06 -19.86
CA GLN A 289 -24.43 -0.02 -19.93
C GLN A 289 -23.25 -0.33 -19.00
N THR A 290 -22.05 0.09 -19.39
CA THR A 290 -20.86 -0.14 -18.56
C THR A 290 -20.87 0.73 -17.31
N VAL A 291 -20.45 0.16 -16.17
CA VAL A 291 -20.25 0.94 -14.95
C VAL A 291 -19.08 1.91 -15.15
N SER A 292 -19.34 3.21 -14.95
CA SER A 292 -18.35 4.28 -15.05
C SER A 292 -18.15 4.99 -13.72
N ALA A 293 -17.02 5.69 -13.56
CA ALA A 293 -16.77 6.54 -12.40
C ALA A 293 -17.82 7.65 -12.21
N SER A 294 -18.50 8.08 -13.29
CA SER A 294 -19.58 9.08 -13.21
C SER A 294 -20.83 8.49 -12.56
N LEU A 295 -21.28 7.32 -13.05
CA LEU A 295 -22.43 6.61 -12.50
C LEU A 295 -22.20 6.24 -11.03
N LEU A 296 -21.01 5.71 -10.72
CA LEU A 296 -20.66 5.38 -9.34
C LEU A 296 -20.63 6.63 -8.44
N ARG A 297 -20.16 7.78 -8.94
CA ARG A 297 -20.21 9.04 -8.19
C ARG A 297 -21.65 9.49 -7.91
N GLN A 298 -22.55 9.34 -8.88
CA GLN A 298 -23.97 9.67 -8.70
C GLN A 298 -24.59 8.77 -7.64
N PHE A 299 -24.37 7.46 -7.71
CA PHE A 299 -24.83 6.49 -6.71
C PHE A 299 -24.33 6.83 -5.30
N LEU A 300 -23.03 7.12 -5.16
CA LEU A 300 -22.43 7.55 -3.90
C LEU A 300 -23.05 8.86 -3.36
N LYS A 301 -23.26 9.85 -4.22
CA LYS A 301 -23.89 11.13 -3.86
C LYS A 301 -25.33 10.95 -3.39
N GLN A 302 -26.11 10.12 -4.07
CA GLN A 302 -27.50 9.81 -3.69
C GLN A 302 -27.58 9.18 -2.30
N ARG A 303 -26.54 8.46 -1.88
CA ARG A 303 -26.41 7.86 -0.55
C ARG A 303 -25.79 8.80 0.49
N GLY A 304 -25.56 10.07 0.16
CA GLY A 304 -25.04 11.07 1.08
C GLY A 304 -23.59 10.86 1.51
N THR A 305 -22.80 10.08 0.76
CA THR A 305 -21.41 9.81 1.14
C THR A 305 -20.54 11.06 1.00
N THR A 306 -19.63 11.27 1.95
CA THR A 306 -18.64 12.36 1.89
C THR A 306 -17.42 12.05 1.03
N PHE A 307 -17.31 10.82 0.52
CA PHE A 307 -16.18 10.32 -0.26
C PHE A 307 -16.58 9.98 -1.71
N VAL A 308 -15.58 9.76 -2.56
CA VAL A 308 -15.77 9.38 -3.96
C VAL A 308 -15.13 8.02 -4.24
N ALA A 309 -15.42 7.41 -5.39
CA ALA A 309 -14.83 6.12 -5.78
C ALA A 309 -13.29 6.10 -5.69
N TYR A 310 -12.63 7.20 -6.02
CA TYR A 310 -11.17 7.30 -5.94
C TYR A 310 -10.63 7.22 -4.50
N SER A 311 -11.43 7.64 -3.50
CA SER A 311 -11.11 7.51 -2.08
C SER A 311 -11.03 6.05 -1.63
N ILE A 312 -11.79 5.15 -2.27
CA ILE A 312 -11.76 3.71 -1.99
C ILE A 312 -10.43 3.09 -2.42
N ARG A 313 -9.89 3.51 -3.57
CA ARG A 313 -8.53 3.13 -4.00
C ARG A 313 -7.47 3.62 -3.03
N HIS A 314 -7.64 4.81 -2.45
CA HIS A 314 -6.73 5.31 -1.41
C HIS A 314 -6.84 4.49 -0.12
N ALA A 315 -8.05 4.10 0.28
CA ALA A 315 -8.25 3.23 1.44
C ALA A 315 -7.57 1.87 1.25
N PHE A 316 -7.64 1.27 0.05
CA PHE A 316 -6.86 0.08 -0.29
C PHE A 316 -5.35 0.31 -0.15
N ALA A 317 -4.83 1.42 -0.70
CA ALA A 317 -3.41 1.73 -0.63
C ALA A 317 -2.92 2.02 0.80
N GLN A 318 -3.79 2.61 1.63
CA GLN A 318 -3.53 2.89 3.04
C GLN A 318 -3.52 1.60 3.85
N PHE A 319 -4.52 0.74 3.65
CA PHE A 319 -4.58 -0.60 4.21
C PHE A 319 -3.30 -1.39 3.91
N ALA A 320 -2.86 -1.33 2.65
CA ALA A 320 -1.66 -2.03 2.21
C ALA A 320 -0.39 -1.53 2.91
N LEU A 321 -0.32 -0.23 3.21
CA LEU A 321 0.78 0.37 3.99
C LEU A 321 0.71 0.08 5.50
N GLU A 322 -0.49 -0.07 6.05
CA GLU A 322 -0.73 -0.16 7.51
C GLU A 322 -0.72 -1.58 8.06
N HIS A 323 -1.13 -2.58 7.30
CA HIS A 323 -1.22 -3.94 7.82
C HIS A 323 0.13 -4.66 7.84
N VAL A 324 0.72 -4.74 9.04
CA VAL A 324 2.09 -5.22 9.30
C VAL A 324 2.17 -6.72 9.65
N ALA A 325 1.09 -7.37 10.08
CA ALA A 325 1.13 -8.75 10.56
C ALA A 325 0.59 -9.76 9.54
N PRO A 326 1.23 -10.93 9.30
CA PRO A 326 2.50 -11.40 9.84
C PRO A 326 3.71 -10.93 9.01
N SER A 327 3.50 -10.30 7.86
CA SER A 327 4.57 -9.62 7.12
C SER A 327 4.04 -8.35 6.47
N SER A 328 4.72 -7.23 6.72
CA SER A 328 4.46 -5.97 6.02
C SER A 328 4.86 -6.13 4.56
N LEU A 329 4.05 -5.61 3.64
CA LEU A 329 4.43 -5.52 2.24
C LEU A 329 5.60 -4.55 2.09
N SER A 330 6.59 -4.95 1.30
CA SER A 330 7.60 -4.03 0.78
C SER A 330 6.95 -2.99 -0.12
N ASN A 331 7.59 -1.84 -0.28
CA ASN A 331 7.13 -0.83 -1.22
C ASN A 331 6.95 -1.42 -2.62
N ALA A 332 7.91 -2.21 -3.12
CA ALA A 332 7.81 -2.87 -4.42
C ALA A 332 6.54 -3.71 -4.58
N GLN A 333 6.17 -4.45 -3.53
CA GLN A 333 4.90 -5.18 -3.47
C GLN A 333 3.67 -4.25 -3.48
N LEU A 334 3.74 -3.11 -2.79
CA LEU A 334 2.67 -2.09 -2.83
C LEU A 334 2.51 -1.49 -4.22
N ASP A 335 3.59 -1.06 -4.88
CA ASP A 335 3.51 -0.55 -6.25
C ASP A 335 2.94 -1.59 -7.21
N ARG A 336 3.30 -2.87 -7.01
CA ARG A 336 2.75 -3.96 -7.80
C ARG A 336 1.23 -4.07 -7.68
N LEU A 337 0.70 -3.94 -6.46
CA LEU A 337 -0.76 -3.93 -6.23
C LEU A 337 -1.41 -2.70 -6.87
N MET A 338 -0.75 -1.54 -6.79
CA MET A 338 -1.27 -0.27 -7.30
C MET A 338 -1.11 -0.11 -8.82
N GLY A 339 -0.23 -0.87 -9.47
CA GLY A 339 0.06 -0.80 -10.91
C GLY A 339 0.86 0.45 -11.27
N HIS A 340 2.09 0.57 -10.77
CA HIS A 340 2.99 1.69 -11.06
C HIS A 340 4.17 1.28 -11.96
N ALA A 341 4.76 2.28 -12.62
CA ALA A 341 5.39 2.17 -13.95
C ALA A 341 6.59 1.24 -14.13
N ASN A 342 7.09 0.62 -13.07
CA ASN A 342 8.17 -0.35 -13.17
C ASN A 342 7.74 -1.76 -12.67
N LEU A 343 6.58 -1.89 -12.01
CA LEU A 343 6.12 -3.13 -11.38
C LEU A 343 4.59 -3.27 -11.55
N GLY A 344 4.18 -4.21 -12.40
CA GLY A 344 2.77 -4.55 -12.63
C GLY A 344 1.93 -3.51 -13.35
N GLU A 345 2.54 -2.60 -14.12
CA GLU A 345 1.81 -1.74 -15.08
C GLU A 345 1.46 -2.52 -16.37
N ASP A 346 2.32 -3.46 -16.79
CA ASP A 346 2.12 -4.27 -18.01
C ASP A 346 2.09 -5.78 -17.73
N ILE A 347 1.22 -6.50 -18.43
CA ILE A 347 1.27 -7.96 -18.54
C ILE A 347 2.62 -8.38 -19.14
N GLY A 348 3.29 -9.33 -18.49
CA GLY A 348 4.57 -9.89 -18.95
C GLY A 348 5.80 -9.30 -18.28
N ASN A 349 5.70 -8.12 -17.68
CA ASN A 349 6.79 -7.49 -16.90
C ASN A 349 6.82 -7.92 -15.43
N ASP A 350 6.06 -8.97 -15.08
CA ASP A 350 5.76 -9.31 -13.70
C ASP A 350 6.47 -10.60 -13.26
N HIS A 351 7.74 -10.49 -12.91
CA HIS A 351 8.52 -11.58 -12.33
C HIS A 351 8.35 -11.59 -10.81
N ILE A 352 7.26 -12.20 -10.34
CA ILE A 352 7.02 -12.34 -8.89
C ILE A 352 7.51 -13.71 -8.42
N PHE A 353 8.47 -13.70 -7.49
CA PHE A 353 8.86 -14.91 -6.79
C PHE A 353 7.67 -15.54 -6.04
N PRO A 354 7.53 -16.88 -6.03
CA PRO A 354 6.38 -17.55 -5.39
C PRO A 354 6.10 -17.10 -3.95
N LEU A 355 7.16 -16.86 -3.16
CA LEU A 355 7.04 -16.38 -1.78
C LEU A 355 6.41 -14.97 -1.70
N HIS A 356 6.83 -14.05 -2.58
CA HIS A 356 6.23 -12.71 -2.64
C HIS A 356 4.77 -12.76 -3.10
N ARG A 357 4.45 -13.67 -4.03
CA ARG A 357 3.07 -13.88 -4.47
C ARG A 357 2.19 -14.37 -3.33
N GLN A 358 2.68 -15.30 -2.51
CA GLN A 358 1.97 -15.80 -1.34
C GLN A 358 1.68 -14.68 -0.32
N GLN A 359 2.67 -13.82 -0.05
CA GLN A 359 2.48 -12.66 0.83
C GLN A 359 1.41 -11.69 0.30
N LEU A 360 1.43 -11.39 -1.01
CA LEU A 360 0.44 -10.55 -1.66
C LEU A 360 -0.97 -11.14 -1.54
N ILE A 361 -1.14 -12.44 -1.82
CA ILE A 361 -2.45 -13.11 -1.73
C ILE A 361 -2.96 -13.11 -0.29
N GLN A 362 -2.11 -13.48 0.68
CA GLN A 362 -2.48 -13.45 2.11
C GLN A 362 -2.93 -12.05 2.55
N HIS A 363 -2.26 -11.01 2.03
CA HIS A 363 -2.61 -9.63 2.32
C HIS A 363 -4.00 -9.26 1.76
N ILE A 364 -4.26 -9.56 0.48
CA ILE A 364 -5.53 -9.23 -0.18
C ILE A 364 -6.71 -10.05 0.40
N ASN A 365 -6.49 -11.30 0.78
CA ASN A 365 -7.51 -12.15 1.40
C ASN A 365 -8.03 -11.57 2.74
N ARG A 366 -7.27 -10.68 3.39
CA ARG A 366 -7.69 -10.03 4.64
C ARG A 366 -8.46 -8.73 4.46
N ILE A 367 -8.55 -8.20 3.25
CA ILE A 367 -9.26 -6.94 3.00
C ILE A 367 -10.71 -7.09 3.45
N ALA A 368 -11.37 -8.17 3.03
CA ALA A 368 -12.78 -8.38 3.36
C ALA A 368 -13.05 -8.37 4.88
N SER A 369 -12.24 -9.09 5.66
CA SER A 369 -12.41 -9.12 7.11
C SER A 369 -12.07 -7.78 7.79
N ASN A 370 -11.05 -7.05 7.33
CA ASN A 370 -10.69 -5.77 7.92
C ASN A 370 -11.70 -4.65 7.63
N PHE A 371 -12.35 -4.69 6.47
CA PHE A 371 -13.43 -3.77 6.14
C PHE A 371 -14.82 -4.29 6.55
N ASN A 372 -14.88 -5.41 7.29
CA ASN A 372 -16.11 -6.08 7.73
C ASN A 372 -17.12 -6.33 6.59
N LEU A 373 -16.63 -6.67 5.40
CA LEU A 373 -17.47 -6.97 4.25
C LEU A 373 -18.21 -8.28 4.47
N GLN A 374 -19.53 -8.28 4.29
CA GLN A 374 -20.34 -9.49 4.39
C GLN A 374 -20.45 -10.18 3.04
N LYS A 375 -20.53 -11.51 3.07
CA LYS A 375 -20.89 -12.27 1.89
C LYS A 375 -22.39 -12.11 1.67
N VAL A 376 -22.75 -11.46 0.56
CA VAL A 376 -24.15 -11.30 0.16
C VAL A 376 -24.52 -12.38 -0.85
N CYS A 377 -25.66 -13.03 -0.64
CA CYS A 377 -26.29 -13.93 -1.59
C CYS A 377 -27.25 -13.11 -2.46
N TYR A 378 -26.91 -12.88 -3.72
CA TYR A 378 -27.75 -12.05 -4.62
C TYR A 378 -28.91 -12.82 -5.25
N VAL A 379 -28.88 -14.14 -5.16
CA VAL A 379 -29.94 -15.01 -5.64
C VAL A 379 -30.42 -15.82 -4.44
N LYS A 380 -31.72 -15.75 -4.14
CA LYS A 380 -32.37 -16.63 -3.18
C LYS A 380 -33.19 -17.68 -3.91
#